data_AF-A0A930UKS6-F1
#
_entry.id   AF-A0A930UKS6-F1
#
_cell.length_a   1.000
_cell.length_b   1.000
_cell.length_c   1.000
_cell.angle_alpha   90.00
_cell.angle_beta   90.00
_cell.angle_gamma   90.00
#
_symmetry.space_group_name_H-M   'P 1'
#
loop_
_entity.id
_entity.type
_entity.pdbx_description
1 polymer ?
#
loop_
_entity_poly.entity_id
_entity_poly.type
_entity_poly.pdbx_seq_one_letter_code
_entity_poly.pdbx_strand_id
1 'polypeptide(L)'
;MVHGLGKPEQDYSAPLRKRIERQRPDLAERLTWHSFVWYDLIAEREERLWHKLLNNSQLKEHRLRRLVLTVLATATSYQSGHRSEHGLYQTIQSHLISQLTEIEARHGDVPIFLIGHSFGVLVLCNYIWDWQHFNLIDKHSTPLVRLENTIGFASLASPLPIFQLSNRNAAAIRFPHPRVRDFFPRSMEWTELRRRVRWDNYFTPGDVLAYPLRELSDSYAENVNEDIAVGVSSFLPWQPMSHLYYWSSNNVAEHVTEQISGALDALELRR
;
A
#
# COMPACT_ATOMS: atom_id res chain seq x y z
N MET A 1 -4.28 5.41 2.80
CA MET A 1 -3.72 5.39 1.43
C MET A 1 -2.23 5.70 1.53
N VAL A 2 -1.36 4.91 0.89
CA VAL A 2 0.10 4.99 1.04
C VAL A 2 0.75 5.10 -0.34
N HIS A 3 1.53 6.16 -0.58
CA HIS A 3 2.20 6.38 -1.87
C HIS A 3 3.47 5.52 -2.04
N GLY A 4 3.88 5.40 -3.31
CA GLY A 4 5.10 4.72 -3.75
C GLY A 4 6.38 5.55 -3.65
N LEU A 5 7.38 5.20 -4.46
CA LEU A 5 8.67 5.91 -4.49
C LEU A 5 8.56 7.28 -5.16
N GLY A 6 9.47 8.17 -4.77
CA GLY A 6 9.55 9.53 -5.31
C GLY A 6 8.59 10.50 -4.66
N LYS A 7 8.75 11.78 -5.00
CA LYS A 7 7.93 12.86 -4.47
C LYS A 7 6.49 12.70 -4.97
N PRO A 8 5.50 12.42 -4.11
CA PRO A 8 4.12 12.43 -4.55
C PRO A 8 3.70 13.86 -4.92
N GLU A 9 2.74 14.00 -5.83
CA GLU A 9 2.03 15.26 -6.01
C GLU A 9 1.30 15.64 -4.71
N GLN A 10 1.05 16.94 -4.54
CA GLN A 10 0.22 17.40 -3.43
C GLN A 10 -1.15 16.74 -3.53
N ASP A 11 -1.55 16.06 -2.46
CA ASP A 11 -2.80 15.28 -2.43
C ASP A 11 -2.91 14.23 -3.55
N TYR A 12 -1.83 13.47 -3.77
CA TYR A 12 -1.70 12.41 -4.78
C TYR A 12 -2.89 11.44 -4.87
N SER A 13 -3.61 11.23 -3.75
CA SER A 13 -4.71 10.28 -3.67
C SER A 13 -6.05 10.87 -4.11
N ALA A 14 -6.19 12.21 -4.17
CA ALA A 14 -7.43 12.89 -4.54
C ALA A 14 -8.04 12.41 -5.87
N PRO A 15 -7.26 12.14 -6.94
CA PRO A 15 -7.84 11.67 -8.19
C PRO A 15 -8.56 10.32 -8.04
N LEU A 16 -8.07 9.42 -7.20
CA LEU A 16 -8.69 8.11 -6.95
C LEU A 16 -9.93 8.29 -6.07
N ARG A 17 -9.80 9.04 -4.97
CA ARG A 17 -10.89 9.33 -4.03
C ARG A 17 -12.10 9.93 -4.74
N LYS A 18 -11.88 10.98 -5.54
CA LYS A 18 -12.94 11.63 -6.33
C LYS A 18 -13.62 10.70 -7.33
N ARG A 19 -12.91 9.71 -7.88
CA ARG A 19 -13.50 8.73 -8.80
C ARG A 19 -14.35 7.71 -8.06
N ILE A 20 -13.87 7.20 -6.93
CA ILE A 20 -14.62 6.29 -6.05
C ILE A 20 -15.92 6.98 -5.60
N GLU A 21 -15.84 8.20 -5.10
CA GLU A 21 -17.01 8.98 -4.66
C GLU A 21 -17.96 9.34 -5.81
N ARG A 22 -17.47 9.51 -7.04
CA ARG A 22 -18.33 9.70 -8.21
C ARG A 22 -19.10 8.44 -8.59
N GLN A 23 -18.46 7.28 -8.47
CA GLN A 23 -19.08 5.99 -8.76
C GLN A 23 -20.10 5.59 -7.68
N ARG A 24 -19.80 5.93 -6.41
CA ARG A 24 -20.65 5.65 -5.25
C ARG A 24 -20.67 6.86 -4.30
N PRO A 25 -21.57 7.84 -4.53
CA PRO A 25 -21.63 9.07 -3.73
C PRO A 25 -21.87 8.86 -2.24
N ASP A 26 -22.57 7.79 -1.85
CA ASP A 26 -22.80 7.43 -0.45
C ASP A 26 -21.49 7.14 0.31
N LEU A 27 -20.43 6.75 -0.39
CA LEU A 27 -19.13 6.48 0.24
C LEU A 27 -18.46 7.75 0.79
N ALA A 28 -18.76 8.93 0.24
CA ALA A 28 -18.18 10.19 0.71
C ALA A 28 -18.58 10.50 2.17
N GLU A 29 -19.77 10.05 2.60
CA GLU A 29 -20.26 10.23 3.97
C GLU A 29 -19.87 9.07 4.90
N ARG A 30 -19.56 7.90 4.32
CA ARG A 30 -19.27 6.66 5.07
C ARG A 30 -17.78 6.42 5.29
N LEU A 31 -16.92 7.03 4.48
CA LEU A 31 -15.46 6.85 4.53
C LEU A 31 -14.77 8.09 5.07
N THR A 32 -13.77 7.89 5.92
CA THR A 32 -12.80 8.93 6.25
C THR A 32 -11.46 8.61 5.60
N TRP A 33 -11.03 9.46 4.68
CA TRP A 33 -9.80 9.26 3.92
C TRP A 33 -8.58 9.76 4.67
N HIS A 34 -7.59 8.89 4.85
CA HIS A 34 -6.27 9.23 5.38
C HIS A 34 -5.18 8.93 4.34
N SER A 35 -4.31 9.90 4.08
CA SER A 35 -3.16 9.77 3.18
C SER A 35 -1.88 9.79 4.00
N PHE A 36 -1.06 8.77 3.87
CA PHE A 36 0.25 8.69 4.50
C PHE A 36 1.32 9.15 3.51
N VAL A 37 2.08 10.18 3.88
CA VAL A 37 3.20 10.72 3.10
C VAL A 37 4.49 10.54 3.88
N TRP A 38 5.35 9.63 3.42
CA TRP A 38 6.63 9.35 4.06
C TRP A 38 7.82 9.93 3.28
N TYR A 39 7.60 10.41 2.05
CA TYR A 39 8.67 10.95 1.20
C TYR A 39 9.44 12.11 1.86
N ASP A 40 8.78 12.92 2.69
CA ASP A 40 9.40 14.07 3.36
C ASP A 40 10.58 13.66 4.27
N LEU A 41 10.59 12.41 4.74
CA LEU A 41 11.69 11.84 5.54
C LEU A 41 12.99 11.67 4.73
N ILE A 42 12.91 11.57 3.40
CA ILE A 42 14.06 11.38 2.50
C ILE A 42 14.30 12.54 1.54
N ALA A 43 13.31 13.42 1.37
CA ALA A 43 13.31 14.48 0.36
C ALA A 43 14.61 15.30 0.33
N GLU A 44 15.10 15.73 1.49
CA GLU A 44 16.32 16.55 1.59
C GLU A 44 17.60 15.77 1.23
N ARG A 45 17.67 14.48 1.58
CA ARG A 45 18.82 13.62 1.24
C ARG A 45 18.83 13.33 -0.26
N GLU A 46 17.66 13.04 -0.82
CA GLU A 46 17.47 12.76 -2.24
C GLU A 46 17.78 13.99 -3.11
N GLU A 47 17.23 15.16 -2.80
CA GLU A 47 17.45 16.38 -3.58
C GLU A 47 18.93 16.81 -3.56
N ARG A 48 19.62 16.65 -2.42
CA ARG A 48 21.07 16.87 -2.33
C ARG A 48 21.86 15.92 -3.23
N LEU A 49 21.47 14.66 -3.31
CA LEU A 49 22.11 13.68 -4.20
C LEU A 49 21.86 14.05 -5.67
N TRP A 50 20.65 14.49 -6.01
CA TRP A 50 20.29 14.95 -7.36
C TRP A 50 21.07 16.18 -7.78
N HIS A 51 21.18 17.19 -6.91
CA HIS A 51 22.01 18.36 -7.17
C HIS A 51 23.47 17.99 -7.42
N LYS A 52 24.03 17.04 -6.66
CA LYS A 52 25.43 16.59 -6.86
C LYS A 52 25.63 15.84 -8.17
N LEU A 53 24.72 14.94 -8.53
CA LEU A 53 24.90 14.03 -9.67
C LEU A 53 24.40 14.57 -11.01
N LEU A 54 23.24 15.21 -11.02
CA LEU A 54 22.51 15.55 -12.26
C LEU A 54 22.70 17.00 -12.69
N ASN A 55 22.93 17.93 -11.77
CA ASN A 55 23.09 19.35 -12.13
C ASN A 55 24.52 19.70 -12.57
N ASN A 56 25.52 18.90 -12.19
CA ASN A 56 26.93 19.15 -12.50
C ASN A 56 27.48 18.28 -13.64
N SER A 57 26.62 17.66 -14.44
CA SER A 57 27.04 16.68 -15.45
C SER A 57 26.29 16.86 -16.78
N GLN A 58 26.96 16.58 -17.90
CA GLN A 58 26.35 16.61 -19.25
C GLN A 58 25.51 15.34 -19.54
N LEU A 59 24.80 14.81 -18.54
CA LEU A 59 24.08 13.55 -18.66
C LEU A 59 22.80 13.71 -19.49
N LYS A 60 22.54 12.77 -20.41
CA LYS A 60 21.25 12.68 -21.11
C LYS A 60 20.24 11.92 -20.26
N GLU A 61 18.96 12.07 -20.59
CA GLU A 61 17.83 11.34 -19.99
C GLU A 61 17.68 11.58 -18.47
N HIS A 62 17.80 12.83 -18.03
CA HIS A 62 17.71 13.20 -16.59
C HIS A 62 16.45 12.67 -15.90
N ARG A 63 15.31 12.60 -16.60
CA ARG A 63 14.05 12.08 -16.03
C ARG A 63 14.14 10.57 -15.73
N LEU A 64 14.60 9.77 -16.69
CA LEU A 64 14.77 8.33 -16.51
C LEU A 64 15.85 8.04 -15.46
N ARG A 65 16.96 8.78 -15.48
CA ARG A 65 18.01 8.65 -14.46
C ARG A 65 17.50 8.99 -13.07
N ARG A 66 16.72 10.07 -12.93
CA ARG A 66 16.08 10.43 -11.66
C ARG A 66 15.19 9.28 -11.18
N LEU A 67 14.31 8.75 -12.04
CA LEU A 67 13.46 7.60 -11.69
C LEU A 67 14.29 6.40 -11.21
N VAL A 68 15.28 5.96 -11.99
CA VAL A 68 16.14 4.81 -11.64
C VAL A 68 16.87 5.05 -10.33
N LEU A 69 17.45 6.24 -10.15
CA LEU A 69 18.17 6.57 -8.93
C LEU A 69 17.22 6.64 -7.72
N THR A 70 16.05 7.26 -7.84
CA THR A 70 15.02 7.26 -6.79
C THR A 70 14.63 5.82 -6.43
N VAL A 71 14.33 4.98 -7.42
CA VAL A 71 13.89 3.60 -7.18
C VAL A 71 14.97 2.80 -6.44
N LEU A 72 16.20 2.79 -6.98
CA LEU A 72 17.28 1.97 -6.44
C LEU A 72 17.85 2.53 -5.13
N ALA A 73 18.04 3.85 -5.03
CA ALA A 73 18.58 4.47 -3.82
C ALA A 73 17.60 4.32 -2.65
N THR A 74 16.30 4.47 -2.87
CA THR A 74 15.33 4.30 -1.80
C THR A 74 15.17 2.82 -1.42
N ALA A 75 15.13 1.91 -2.40
CA ALA A 75 15.09 0.46 -2.13
C ALA A 75 16.29 0.02 -1.28
N THR A 76 17.50 0.42 -1.67
CA THR A 76 18.74 0.09 -0.92
C THR A 76 18.80 0.76 0.44
N SER A 77 18.40 2.03 0.56
CA SER A 77 18.34 2.74 1.85
C SER A 77 17.34 2.12 2.82
N TYR A 78 16.22 1.63 2.29
CA TYR A 78 15.19 0.99 3.09
C TYR A 78 15.62 -0.41 3.55
N GLN A 79 16.16 -1.25 2.67
CA GLN A 79 16.67 -2.57 3.02
C GLN A 79 17.83 -2.50 4.03
N SER A 80 18.80 -1.61 3.79
CA SER A 80 19.94 -1.43 4.70
C SER A 80 19.52 -0.83 6.05
N GLY A 81 18.47 0.01 6.03
CA GLY A 81 17.90 0.61 7.23
C GLY A 81 17.25 -0.37 8.19
N HIS A 82 16.95 -1.62 7.79
CA HIS A 82 16.38 -2.63 8.70
C HIS A 82 17.29 -2.96 9.89
N ARG A 83 18.62 -2.81 9.71
CA ARG A 83 19.64 -3.12 10.73
C ARG A 83 20.06 -1.92 11.59
N SER A 84 19.52 -0.73 11.34
CA SER A 84 19.89 0.49 12.05
C SER A 84 18.68 1.07 12.76
N GLU A 85 18.85 1.39 14.05
CA GLU A 85 17.83 2.03 14.90
C GLU A 85 17.35 3.38 14.32
N HIS A 86 18.19 4.05 13.51
CA HIS A 86 17.86 5.29 12.82
C HIS A 86 17.85 5.13 11.28
N GLY A 87 17.68 3.90 10.82
CA GLY A 87 17.54 3.59 9.40
C GLY A 87 16.21 4.07 8.84
N LEU A 88 16.17 4.30 7.52
CA LEU A 88 14.96 4.76 6.83
C LEU A 88 13.75 3.86 7.11
N TYR A 89 13.97 2.55 7.19
CA TYR A 89 12.97 1.57 7.60
C TYR A 89 12.31 1.95 8.92
N GLN A 90 13.09 2.05 10.00
CA GLN A 90 12.58 2.34 11.34
C GLN A 90 11.90 3.72 11.41
N THR A 91 12.43 4.72 10.68
CA THR A 91 11.83 6.05 10.63
C THR A 91 10.45 6.03 9.96
N ILE A 92 10.30 5.32 8.83
CA ILE A 92 9.00 5.17 8.16
C ILE A 92 8.01 4.42 9.06
N GLN A 93 8.43 3.31 9.69
CA GLN A 93 7.54 2.53 10.56
C GLN A 93 7.10 3.32 11.80
N SER A 94 8.02 4.07 12.42
CA SER A 94 7.70 4.97 13.55
C SER A 94 6.72 6.06 13.14
N HIS A 95 6.89 6.65 11.94
CA HIS A 95 5.97 7.66 11.44
C HIS A 95 4.57 7.09 11.16
N LEU A 96 4.50 5.86 10.63
CA LEU A 96 3.24 5.16 10.41
C LEU A 96 2.51 4.88 11.74
N ILE A 97 3.24 4.49 12.80
CA ILE A 97 2.68 4.33 14.14
C ILE A 97 2.06 5.64 14.62
N SER A 98 2.80 6.75 14.58
CA SER A 98 2.28 8.04 15.03
C SER A 98 0.99 8.42 14.30
N GLN A 99 0.95 8.22 12.98
CA GLN A 99 -0.25 8.50 12.17
C GLN A 99 -1.42 7.58 12.52
N LEU A 100 -1.18 6.29 12.75
CA LEU A 100 -2.23 5.35 13.16
C LEU A 100 -2.74 5.63 14.58
N THR A 101 -1.86 6.03 15.51
CA THR A 101 -2.26 6.47 16.86
C THR A 101 -3.14 7.72 16.80
N GLU A 102 -2.84 8.68 15.91
CA GLU A 102 -3.68 9.86 15.68
C GLU A 102 -5.04 9.52 15.05
N ILE A 103 -5.09 8.51 14.18
CA ILE A 103 -6.34 8.00 13.60
C ILE A 103 -7.18 7.36 14.69
N GLU A 104 -6.60 6.49 15.51
CA GLU A 104 -7.29 5.86 16.63
C GLU A 104 -7.78 6.89 17.65
N ALA A 105 -6.95 7.88 18.02
CA ALA A 105 -7.36 8.91 18.98
C ALA A 105 -8.59 9.70 18.49
N ARG A 106 -8.77 9.84 17.16
CA ARG A 106 -9.90 10.55 16.56
C ARG A 106 -11.12 9.67 16.31
N HIS A 107 -10.92 8.41 15.93
CA HIS A 107 -12.00 7.56 15.42
C HIS A 107 -12.28 6.34 16.30
N GLY A 108 -11.39 5.99 17.23
CA GLY A 108 -11.44 4.76 18.02
C GLY A 108 -11.06 3.52 17.22
N ASP A 109 -11.43 2.35 17.74
CA ASP A 109 -11.15 1.03 17.16
C ASP A 109 -12.10 0.74 15.97
N VAL A 110 -11.81 1.32 14.81
CA VAL A 110 -12.65 1.24 13.60
C VAL A 110 -12.09 0.28 12.55
N PRO A 111 -12.94 -0.25 11.64
CA PRO A 111 -12.48 -0.96 10.45
C PRO A 111 -11.59 -0.09 9.55
N ILE A 112 -10.53 -0.67 8.98
CA ILE A 112 -9.60 0.02 8.08
C ILE A 112 -9.62 -0.64 6.70
N PHE A 113 -9.66 0.18 5.64
CA PHE A 113 -9.37 -0.27 4.28
C PHE A 113 -8.03 0.32 3.82
N LEU A 114 -7.11 -0.55 3.41
CA LEU A 114 -5.77 -0.15 2.98
C LEU A 114 -5.71 -0.02 1.47
N ILE A 115 -5.08 1.04 1.00
CA ILE A 115 -4.70 1.21 -0.41
C ILE A 115 -3.22 1.59 -0.42
N GLY A 116 -2.38 0.68 -0.92
CA GLY A 116 -0.96 0.90 -1.08
C GLY A 116 -0.61 0.98 -2.56
N HIS A 117 0.24 1.92 -2.96
CA HIS A 117 0.78 1.97 -4.31
C HIS A 117 2.28 1.72 -4.29
N SER A 118 2.75 0.85 -5.18
CA SER A 118 4.16 0.57 -5.36
C SER A 118 4.85 0.25 -4.03
N PHE A 119 5.87 1.01 -3.66
CA PHE A 119 6.58 0.87 -2.40
C PHE A 119 5.72 1.09 -1.15
N GLY A 120 4.59 1.79 -1.27
CA GLY A 120 3.60 1.87 -0.20
C GLY A 120 3.01 0.49 0.15
N VAL A 121 2.91 -0.42 -0.82
CA VAL A 121 2.53 -1.82 -0.58
C VAL A 121 3.60 -2.52 0.26
N LEU A 122 4.88 -2.33 -0.09
CA LEU A 122 6.01 -2.90 0.67
C LEU A 122 6.05 -2.37 2.11
N VAL A 123 5.86 -1.06 2.30
CA VAL A 123 5.81 -0.44 3.64
C VAL A 123 4.70 -1.05 4.49
N LEU A 124 3.48 -1.15 3.96
CA LEU A 124 2.34 -1.75 4.65
C LEU A 124 2.55 -3.24 4.96
N CYS A 125 3.04 -4.01 3.99
CA CYS A 125 3.27 -5.44 4.18
C CYS A 125 4.35 -5.69 5.24
N ASN A 126 5.47 -4.96 5.20
CA ASN A 126 6.51 -5.09 6.21
C ASN A 126 6.02 -4.65 7.60
N TYR A 127 5.23 -3.58 7.67
CA TYR A 127 4.64 -3.13 8.92
C TYR A 127 3.77 -4.21 9.56
N ILE A 128 2.82 -4.77 8.80
CA ILE A 128 1.94 -5.84 9.28
C ILE A 128 2.75 -7.10 9.60
N TRP A 129 3.72 -7.46 8.76
CA TRP A 129 4.59 -8.61 8.96
C TRP A 129 5.35 -8.54 10.28
N ASP A 130 5.94 -7.38 10.59
CA ASP A 130 6.71 -7.18 11.82
C ASP A 130 5.84 -7.36 13.07
N TRP A 131 4.60 -6.86 13.04
CA TRP A 131 3.63 -7.09 14.10
C TRP A 131 3.27 -8.58 14.26
N GLN A 132 3.10 -9.29 13.14
CA GLN A 132 2.72 -10.71 13.13
C GLN A 132 3.84 -11.63 13.64
N HIS A 133 5.11 -11.25 13.47
CA HIS A 133 6.24 -12.17 13.68
C HIS A 133 7.16 -11.79 14.83
N PHE A 134 7.34 -10.49 15.09
CA PHE A 134 8.39 -10.05 15.98
C PHE A 134 7.87 -9.30 17.22
N ASN A 135 6.57 -9.01 17.29
CA ASN A 135 5.95 -8.21 18.36
C ASN A 135 6.81 -6.97 18.67
N LEU A 136 7.39 -6.40 17.60
CA LEU A 136 8.32 -5.30 17.67
C LEU A 136 7.49 -4.05 17.70
N ILE A 137 7.86 -3.19 18.64
CA ILE A 137 7.24 -1.89 18.92
C ILE A 137 6.07 -2.09 19.90
N ASP A 138 6.23 -1.57 21.10
CA ASP A 138 5.23 -1.41 22.16
C ASP A 138 4.18 -2.51 22.42
N LYS A 139 4.31 -3.19 23.58
CA LYS A 139 3.30 -4.11 24.13
C LYS A 139 1.96 -3.43 24.46
N HIS A 140 1.91 -2.10 24.42
CA HIS A 140 0.70 -1.30 24.63
C HIS A 140 0.03 -0.84 23.34
N SER A 141 0.51 -1.30 22.17
CA SER A 141 -0.14 -1.02 20.89
C SER A 141 -1.55 -1.60 20.82
N THR A 142 -2.43 -0.83 20.19
CA THR A 142 -3.83 -1.19 19.99
C THR A 142 -4.04 -1.97 18.70
N PRO A 143 -5.15 -2.71 18.57
CA PRO A 143 -5.44 -3.45 17.34
C PRO A 143 -5.48 -2.58 16.08
N LEU A 144 -5.97 -1.34 16.17
CA LEU A 144 -5.96 -0.41 15.05
C LEU A 144 -4.53 -0.05 14.63
N VAL A 145 -3.66 0.29 15.59
CA VAL A 145 -2.25 0.58 15.30
C VAL A 145 -1.55 -0.63 14.70
N ARG A 146 -1.89 -1.85 15.12
CA ARG A 146 -1.37 -3.09 14.51
C ARG A 146 -2.04 -3.47 13.19
N LEU A 147 -2.98 -2.66 12.68
CA LEU A 147 -3.78 -2.91 11.47
C LEU A 147 -4.57 -4.23 11.51
N GLU A 148 -4.88 -4.74 12.69
CA GLU A 148 -5.67 -5.98 12.89
C GLU A 148 -7.14 -5.81 12.47
N ASN A 149 -7.60 -4.56 12.36
CA ASN A 149 -8.95 -4.19 11.94
C ASN A 149 -9.08 -4.03 10.42
N THR A 150 -8.08 -4.47 9.66
CA THR A 150 -8.10 -4.30 8.21
C THR A 150 -9.17 -5.18 7.57
N ILE A 151 -10.15 -4.55 6.92
CA ILE A 151 -11.29 -5.18 6.23
C ILE A 151 -11.11 -5.23 4.71
N GLY A 152 -10.01 -4.71 4.18
CA GLY A 152 -9.68 -4.79 2.77
C GLY A 152 -8.31 -4.21 2.48
N PHE A 153 -7.64 -4.75 1.47
CA PHE A 153 -6.35 -4.26 1.03
C PHE A 153 -6.28 -4.25 -0.50
N ALA A 154 -6.16 -3.07 -1.08
CA ALA A 154 -5.85 -2.89 -2.48
C ALA A 154 -4.35 -2.58 -2.64
N SER A 155 -3.59 -3.54 -3.18
CA SER A 155 -2.20 -3.31 -3.58
C SER A 155 -2.16 -2.90 -5.04
N LEU A 156 -1.72 -1.67 -5.31
CA LEU A 156 -1.60 -1.11 -6.65
C LEU A 156 -0.14 -1.15 -7.08
N ALA A 157 0.15 -1.66 -8.28
CA ALA A 157 1.48 -1.62 -8.86
C ALA A 157 2.58 -2.26 -7.97
N SER A 158 2.28 -3.39 -7.32
CA SER A 158 3.12 -3.94 -6.24
C SER A 158 4.50 -4.42 -6.74
N PRO A 159 5.62 -3.92 -6.17
CA PRO A 159 6.96 -4.36 -6.52
C PRO A 159 7.45 -5.51 -5.63
N LEU A 160 6.59 -6.08 -4.77
CA LEU A 160 6.96 -7.13 -3.80
C LEU A 160 7.82 -8.24 -4.42
N PRO A 161 7.52 -8.77 -5.63
CA PRO A 161 8.35 -9.81 -6.26
C PRO A 161 9.82 -9.44 -6.44
N ILE A 162 10.14 -8.16 -6.69
CA ILE A 162 11.52 -7.69 -6.84
C ILE A 162 12.29 -7.83 -5.52
N PHE A 163 11.61 -7.58 -4.40
CA PHE A 163 12.21 -7.63 -3.06
C PHE A 163 12.36 -9.05 -2.50
N GLN A 164 11.63 -10.03 -3.08
CA GLN A 164 11.70 -11.44 -2.70
C GLN A 164 13.09 -12.06 -2.88
N LEU A 165 13.87 -11.59 -3.88
CA LEU A 165 15.24 -12.09 -4.09
C LEU A 165 16.16 -11.93 -2.87
N SER A 166 15.87 -10.93 -2.03
CA SER A 166 16.63 -10.69 -0.80
C SER A 166 16.19 -11.57 0.39
N ASN A 167 15.06 -12.29 0.28
CA ASN A 167 14.46 -13.05 1.36
C ASN A 167 14.11 -14.48 0.93
N ARG A 168 14.94 -15.46 1.33
CA ARG A 168 14.81 -16.88 0.92
C ARG A 168 13.52 -17.56 1.37
N ASN A 169 12.84 -17.04 2.38
CA ASN A 169 11.63 -17.63 2.97
C ASN A 169 10.49 -16.61 3.05
N ALA A 170 10.43 -15.61 2.17
CA ALA A 170 9.42 -14.58 2.32
C ALA A 170 8.01 -15.16 2.04
N ALA A 171 7.20 -15.14 3.09
CA ALA A 171 5.79 -15.48 3.04
C ALA A 171 4.96 -14.20 2.95
N ALA A 172 3.68 -14.34 2.65
CA ALA A 172 2.74 -13.23 2.69
C ALA A 172 2.38 -12.89 4.13
N ILE A 173 1.97 -11.65 4.38
CA ILE A 173 1.26 -11.33 5.62
C ILE A 173 0.00 -12.19 5.74
N ARG A 174 -0.35 -12.58 6.97
CA ARG A 174 -1.63 -13.22 7.22
C ARG A 174 -2.76 -12.21 7.00
N PHE A 175 -3.63 -12.46 6.04
CA PHE A 175 -4.76 -11.60 5.72
C PHE A 175 -6.06 -12.40 5.47
N PRO A 176 -7.22 -11.93 5.99
CA PRO A 176 -7.33 -10.90 7.03
C PRO A 176 -6.86 -11.42 8.39
N HIS A 177 -6.61 -10.50 9.31
CA HIS A 177 -6.34 -10.87 10.70
C HIS A 177 -7.62 -11.48 11.36
N PRO A 178 -7.53 -12.52 12.20
CA PRO A 178 -8.71 -13.16 12.81
C PRO A 178 -9.62 -12.22 13.59
N ARG A 179 -9.04 -11.18 14.20
CA ARG A 179 -9.78 -10.14 14.94
C ARG A 179 -10.81 -9.43 14.08
N VAL A 180 -10.66 -9.42 12.76
CA VAL A 180 -11.62 -8.77 11.87
C VAL A 180 -13.05 -9.28 12.11
N ARG A 181 -13.22 -10.51 12.62
CA ARG A 181 -14.51 -11.07 13.05
C ARG A 181 -15.25 -10.22 14.09
N ASP A 182 -14.56 -9.43 14.90
CA ASP A 182 -15.16 -8.54 15.89
C ASP A 182 -16.03 -7.45 15.24
N PHE A 183 -15.83 -7.19 13.94
CA PHE A 183 -16.57 -6.19 13.17
C PHE A 183 -17.80 -6.75 12.43
N PHE A 184 -17.92 -8.07 12.29
CA PHE A 184 -18.95 -8.72 11.46
C PHE A 184 -19.93 -9.57 12.30
N PRO A 185 -21.10 -9.96 11.74
CA PRO A 185 -22.03 -10.85 12.43
C PRO A 185 -21.38 -12.19 12.81
N ARG A 186 -21.66 -12.67 14.02
CA ARG A 186 -21.17 -13.99 14.47
C ARG A 186 -21.68 -15.17 13.63
N SER A 187 -22.82 -14.99 12.96
CA SER A 187 -23.41 -15.97 12.04
C SER A 187 -22.69 -16.03 10.68
N MET A 188 -21.81 -15.08 10.37
CA MET A 188 -21.08 -15.07 9.11
C MET A 188 -19.93 -16.08 9.13
N GLU A 189 -20.04 -17.10 8.29
CA GLU A 189 -18.99 -18.10 8.11
C GLU A 189 -17.67 -17.48 7.61
N TRP A 190 -16.55 -18.06 8.01
CA TRP A 190 -15.22 -17.53 7.66
C TRP A 190 -15.00 -17.45 6.15
N THR A 191 -15.52 -18.44 5.42
CA THR A 191 -15.45 -18.48 3.96
C THR A 191 -16.23 -17.36 3.31
N GLU A 192 -17.39 -16.96 3.87
CA GLU A 192 -18.14 -15.80 3.35
C GLU A 192 -17.43 -14.50 3.71
N LEU A 193 -16.92 -14.37 4.93
CA LEU A 193 -16.15 -13.21 5.35
C LEU A 193 -14.95 -13.00 4.41
N ARG A 194 -14.20 -14.04 4.06
CA ARG A 194 -13.05 -13.96 3.14
C ARG A 194 -13.43 -13.61 1.69
N ARG A 195 -14.70 -13.76 1.30
CA ARG A 195 -15.20 -13.27 -0.01
C ARG A 195 -15.45 -11.77 -0.01
N ARG A 196 -15.68 -11.17 1.17
CA ARG A 196 -16.00 -9.74 1.34
C ARG A 196 -14.78 -8.92 1.79
N VAL A 197 -13.97 -9.50 2.67
CA VAL A 197 -12.73 -8.94 3.20
C VAL A 197 -11.57 -9.48 2.37
N ARG A 198 -11.18 -8.72 1.35
CA ARG A 198 -10.25 -9.16 0.31
C ARG A 198 -8.93 -8.39 0.31
N TRP A 199 -7.83 -9.09 0.01
CA TRP A 199 -6.59 -8.48 -0.46
C TRP A 199 -6.48 -8.71 -1.96
N ASP A 200 -6.67 -7.64 -2.73
CA ASP A 200 -6.61 -7.66 -4.19
C ASP A 200 -5.39 -6.90 -4.69
N ASN A 201 -4.67 -7.51 -5.63
CA ASN A 201 -3.51 -6.92 -6.27
C ASN A 201 -3.84 -6.48 -7.69
N TYR A 202 -3.59 -5.21 -7.98
CA TYR A 202 -3.88 -4.56 -9.24
C TYR A 202 -2.58 -4.21 -9.95
N PHE A 203 -2.37 -4.76 -11.14
CA PHE A 203 -1.16 -4.53 -11.92
C PHE A 203 -1.51 -4.29 -13.39
N THR A 204 -0.68 -3.52 -14.10
CA THR A 204 -0.79 -3.33 -15.55
C THR A 204 0.26 -4.21 -16.22
N PRO A 205 -0.07 -5.03 -17.24
CA PRO A 205 0.91 -5.88 -17.92
C PRO A 205 2.14 -5.13 -18.49
N GLY A 206 1.99 -3.86 -18.84
CA GLY A 206 3.08 -3.00 -19.32
C GLY A 206 3.87 -2.26 -18.23
N ASP A 207 3.49 -2.43 -16.96
CA ASP A 207 4.21 -1.87 -15.82
C ASP A 207 5.31 -2.85 -15.37
N VAL A 208 6.54 -2.55 -15.76
CA VAL A 208 7.72 -3.41 -15.50
C VAL A 208 8.11 -3.50 -14.01
N LEU A 209 7.46 -2.75 -13.13
CA LEU A 209 7.68 -2.79 -11.68
C LEU A 209 6.52 -3.46 -10.94
N ALA A 210 5.44 -3.84 -11.62
CA ALA A 210 4.26 -4.45 -11.03
C ALA A 210 4.02 -5.86 -11.57
N TYR A 211 3.68 -6.77 -10.68
CA TYR A 211 3.61 -8.20 -10.99
C TYR A 211 2.47 -8.87 -10.20
N PRO A 212 1.97 -10.02 -10.67
CA PRO A 212 1.13 -10.91 -9.87
C PRO A 212 1.82 -11.30 -8.56
N LEU A 213 1.05 -11.40 -7.47
CA LEU A 213 1.55 -11.76 -6.16
C LEU A 213 1.25 -13.21 -5.79
N ARG A 214 0.12 -13.77 -6.23
CA ARG A 214 -0.30 -15.14 -5.85
C ARG A 214 0.70 -16.21 -6.29
N GLU A 215 1.38 -15.98 -7.40
CA GLU A 215 2.39 -16.90 -7.96
C GLU A 215 3.74 -16.88 -7.21
N LEU A 216 3.92 -15.97 -6.24
CA LEU A 216 5.16 -15.90 -5.47
C LEU A 216 5.40 -17.12 -4.58
N SER A 217 4.36 -17.61 -3.92
CA SER A 217 4.38 -18.81 -3.07
C SER A 217 2.98 -19.21 -2.64
N ASP A 218 2.82 -20.42 -2.09
CA ASP A 218 1.56 -20.91 -1.54
C ASP A 218 0.98 -19.94 -0.49
N SER A 219 1.83 -19.33 0.33
CA SER A 219 1.41 -18.33 1.30
C SER A 219 0.78 -17.10 0.65
N TYR A 220 1.31 -16.61 -0.47
CA TYR A 220 0.68 -15.53 -1.22
C TYR A 220 -0.63 -15.98 -1.88
N ALA A 221 -0.66 -17.18 -2.47
CA ALA A 221 -1.88 -17.74 -3.07
C ALA A 221 -3.04 -17.90 -2.06
N GLU A 222 -2.71 -18.17 -0.79
CA GLU A 222 -3.66 -18.27 0.31
C GLU A 222 -4.17 -16.91 0.80
N ASN A 223 -3.33 -15.88 0.82
CA ASN A 223 -3.63 -14.58 1.45
C ASN A 223 -4.08 -13.48 0.47
N VAL A 224 -3.58 -13.48 -0.77
CA VAL A 224 -4.02 -12.58 -1.84
C VAL A 224 -5.22 -13.23 -2.53
N ASN A 225 -6.36 -12.56 -2.53
CA ASN A 225 -7.59 -13.06 -3.13
C ASN A 225 -7.48 -13.13 -4.65
N GLU A 226 -7.13 -12.03 -5.32
CA GLU A 226 -7.01 -11.98 -6.77
C GLU A 226 -5.84 -11.11 -7.24
N ASP A 227 -5.25 -11.50 -8.38
CA ASP A 227 -4.33 -10.69 -9.19
C ASP A 227 -5.10 -10.18 -10.42
N ILE A 228 -5.39 -8.88 -10.45
CA ILE A 228 -6.27 -8.23 -11.42
C ILE A 228 -5.43 -7.37 -12.36
N ALA A 229 -5.41 -7.75 -13.63
CA ALA A 229 -4.80 -6.95 -14.68
C ALA A 229 -5.69 -5.74 -15.00
N VAL A 230 -5.19 -4.53 -14.76
CA VAL A 230 -5.93 -3.27 -14.97
C VAL A 230 -5.30 -2.44 -16.08
N GLY A 231 -6.15 -1.74 -16.83
CA GLY A 231 -5.70 -0.71 -17.76
C GLY A 231 -5.47 0.61 -17.03
N VAL A 232 -4.22 1.07 -16.95
CA VAL A 232 -3.93 2.46 -16.56
C VAL A 232 -3.73 3.28 -17.84
N SER A 233 -4.52 4.35 -17.99
CA SER A 233 -4.54 5.14 -19.22
C SER A 233 -3.21 5.84 -19.45
N SER A 234 -2.40 5.26 -20.32
CA SER A 234 -1.23 5.86 -20.94
C SER A 234 -1.36 5.60 -22.44
N PHE A 235 -1.29 6.65 -23.26
CA PHE A 235 -1.24 6.52 -24.73
C PHE A 235 0.00 5.73 -25.22
N LEU A 236 0.93 5.36 -24.31
CA LEU A 236 2.01 4.40 -24.54
C LEU A 236 2.09 3.37 -23.39
N PRO A 237 1.52 2.17 -23.55
CA PRO A 237 1.50 1.13 -22.51
C PRO A 237 2.88 0.51 -22.22
N TRP A 238 3.93 0.86 -22.98
CA TRP A 238 5.30 0.34 -22.85
C TRP A 238 6.26 1.28 -22.10
N GLN A 239 5.77 2.35 -21.47
CA GLN A 239 6.62 3.29 -20.75
C GLN A 239 6.58 3.03 -19.23
N PRO A 240 7.72 3.12 -18.52
CA PRO A 240 7.80 3.11 -17.05
C PRO A 240 6.87 4.12 -16.33
N MET A 241 6.27 5.04 -17.09
CA MET A 241 5.29 6.02 -16.63
C MET A 241 3.93 5.41 -16.28
N SER A 242 3.55 4.25 -16.84
CA SER A 242 2.30 3.54 -16.47
C SER A 242 2.18 3.33 -14.96
N HIS A 243 3.31 3.04 -14.32
CA HIS A 243 3.48 2.91 -12.88
C HIS A 243 2.95 4.09 -12.06
N LEU A 244 2.90 5.30 -12.64
CA LEU A 244 2.50 6.53 -11.95
C LEU A 244 0.99 6.83 -12.08
N TYR A 245 0.26 6.13 -12.95
CA TYR A 245 -1.12 6.49 -13.31
C TYR A 245 -2.22 5.70 -12.56
N TYR A 246 -1.86 4.82 -11.61
CA TYR A 246 -2.85 4.04 -10.87
C TYR A 246 -3.80 4.92 -10.05
N TRP A 247 -3.29 6.00 -9.43
CA TRP A 247 -4.11 6.94 -8.67
C TRP A 247 -5.15 7.68 -9.53
N SER A 248 -4.95 7.77 -10.84
CA SER A 248 -5.84 8.49 -11.75
C SER A 248 -6.60 7.57 -12.72
N SER A 249 -6.48 6.25 -12.57
CA SER A 249 -7.17 5.28 -13.43
C SER A 249 -8.64 5.09 -13.02
N ASN A 250 -9.53 5.14 -14.01
CA ASN A 250 -10.95 4.83 -13.81
C ASN A 250 -11.17 3.34 -13.54
N ASN A 251 -10.41 2.46 -14.19
CA ASN A 251 -10.54 1.01 -14.02
C ASN A 251 -10.07 0.58 -12.62
N VAL A 252 -8.98 1.19 -12.11
CA VAL A 252 -8.56 0.99 -10.72
C VAL A 252 -9.64 1.51 -9.76
N ALA A 253 -10.21 2.68 -10.02
CA ALA A 253 -11.28 3.22 -9.18
C ALA A 253 -12.52 2.32 -9.14
N GLU A 254 -12.93 1.76 -10.28
CA GLU A 254 -14.06 0.84 -10.38
C GLU A 254 -13.87 -0.39 -9.49
N HIS A 255 -12.76 -1.11 -9.65
CA HIS A 255 -12.50 -2.30 -8.84
C HIS A 255 -12.34 -1.98 -7.35
N VAL A 256 -11.64 -0.90 -7.00
CA VAL A 256 -11.49 -0.50 -5.59
C VAL A 256 -12.84 -0.10 -4.99
N THR A 257 -13.72 0.56 -5.75
CA THR A 257 -15.08 0.88 -5.30
C THR A 257 -15.89 -0.38 -5.04
N GLU A 258 -15.82 -1.37 -5.93
CA GLU A 258 -16.50 -2.66 -5.75
C GLU A 258 -15.99 -3.39 -4.49
N GLN A 259 -14.67 -3.44 -4.30
CA GLN A 259 -14.03 -4.07 -3.15
C GLN A 259 -14.44 -3.39 -1.83
N ILE A 260 -14.41 -2.05 -1.78
CA ILE A 260 -14.87 -1.28 -0.61
C ILE A 260 -16.34 -1.53 -0.34
N SER A 261 -17.19 -1.49 -1.38
CA SER A 261 -18.63 -1.72 -1.25
C SER A 261 -18.92 -3.10 -0.69
N GLY A 262 -18.26 -4.14 -1.20
CA GLY A 262 -18.43 -5.51 -0.72
C GLY A 262 -18.07 -5.67 0.76
N ALA A 263 -17.01 -5.01 1.23
CA ALA A 263 -16.62 -5.02 2.64
C ALA A 263 -17.61 -4.23 3.53
N LEU A 264 -18.09 -3.08 3.06
CA LEU A 264 -19.05 -2.24 3.77
C LEU A 264 -20.42 -2.89 3.91
N ASP A 265 -20.96 -3.47 2.84
CA ASP A 265 -22.24 -4.17 2.88
C ASP A 265 -22.20 -5.32 3.90
N ALA A 266 -21.06 -6.02 4.00
CA ALA A 266 -20.85 -7.07 4.98
C ALA A 266 -20.81 -6.54 6.43
N LEU A 267 -20.26 -5.33 6.66
CA LEU A 267 -20.27 -4.70 7.97
C LEU A 267 -21.68 -4.29 8.41
N GLU A 268 -22.52 -3.86 7.47
CA GLU A 268 -23.89 -3.42 7.76
C GLU A 268 -24.81 -4.54 8.17
N LEU A 269 -24.54 -5.78 7.75
CA LEU A 269 -25.28 -6.98 8.22
C LEU A 269 -25.18 -7.20 9.74
N ARG A 270 -24.27 -6.51 10.43
CA ARG A 270 -24.15 -6.55 11.90
C ARG A 270 -25.19 -5.67 12.60
N ARG A 271 -25.67 -4.61 11.94
CA ARG A 271 -26.67 -3.69 12.49
C ARG A 271 -28.04 -4.34 12.52
#